data_AF-A0A2E0R1P1-F1
#
_entry.id   AF-A0A2E0R1P1-F1
#
_cell.length_a   1.000
_cell.length_b   1.000
_cell.length_c   1.000
_cell.angle_alpha   90.00
_cell.angle_beta   90.00
_cell.angle_gamma   90.00
#
_symmetry.space_group_name_H-M   'P 1'
#
loop_
_entity.id
_entity.type
_entity.pdbx_description
1 polymer ?
#
loop_
_entity_poly.entity_id
_entity_poly.type
_entity_poly.pdbx_seq_one_letter_code
_entity_poly.pdbx_strand_id
1 'polypeptide(L)'
;MVYHIESIDIFVRKMPPDRMLFSIGQTEEGGAAKVAKKRRPLAILLVRIHVSTDNGMSAVGCAGDRPSFGWLDKRGDRTPDQKLSQLLDLVESARKIYLDGGKSFSSVFSLWKEAHEAVASQSRLLDAEELMGSYASALFERAVIDAVCRLESTPFSSAVRSNLLGIEPAVIHPELKSLRFERIFPERPRTRFHIRHTVGHSDPIDAVEHRVRDGEPETLKEYAERDGLKYFKIKISGDADTDLRRLGEIWNRVLSRIEGVSITLDGNEAFTDIAVFEEFVDRFSSDHHGMFQHTMFIEQPMTRALTLDPKTAVTVKRIAEKKPLVIDEADGRTTAFREAFDIGYDGCSHKNCKGVFKSLLNWALCHHFENTTEREVFLTGEDLSNMSIIPLHQDFAALGVLNISHCERNGHHYGYGLSHLNRGEKRRVSKNHSDLYQKRGDEYFLRIENGQVRTESLHQTGFGSHTLPDWNALVPLEDWRASEKV
;
A
#
# COMPACT_ATOMS: atom_id res chain seq x y z
N MET A 1 -18.13 -23.63 11.56
CA MET A 1 -16.91 -24.38 11.19
C MET A 1 -15.80 -23.91 12.10
N VAL A 2 -14.90 -24.79 12.53
CA VAL A 2 -13.68 -24.41 13.25
C VAL A 2 -12.51 -24.68 12.32
N TYR A 3 -11.53 -23.79 12.38
CA TYR A 3 -10.33 -23.80 11.57
C TYR A 3 -9.10 -23.96 12.46
N HIS A 4 -8.03 -24.54 11.92
CA HIS A 4 -6.76 -24.75 12.61
C HIS A 4 -5.62 -24.34 11.70
N ILE A 5 -4.74 -23.47 12.17
CA ILE A 5 -3.47 -23.19 11.50
C ILE A 5 -2.51 -24.34 11.83
N GLU A 6 -2.18 -25.13 10.80
CA GLU A 6 -1.28 -26.29 10.92
C GLU A 6 0.18 -25.88 10.85
N SER A 7 0.50 -24.96 9.94
CA SER A 7 1.86 -24.47 9.75
C SER A 7 1.88 -23.10 9.08
N ILE A 8 2.95 -22.36 9.34
CA ILE A 8 3.24 -21.09 8.69
C ILE A 8 4.71 -21.07 8.25
N ASP A 9 4.92 -20.87 6.95
CA ASP A 9 6.22 -20.71 6.33
C ASP A 9 6.39 -19.29 5.78
N ILE A 10 7.62 -18.77 5.86
CA ILE A 10 7.96 -17.46 5.30
C ILE A 10 9.08 -17.63 4.29
N PHE A 11 8.86 -17.07 3.11
CA PHE A 11 9.78 -17.12 1.99
C PHE A 11 10.15 -15.71 1.53
N VAL A 12 11.26 -15.63 0.80
CA VAL A 12 11.79 -14.43 0.21
C VAL A 12 11.93 -14.65 -1.28
N ARG A 13 11.31 -13.76 -2.06
CA ARG A 13 11.65 -13.59 -3.46
C ARG A 13 12.71 -12.49 -3.58
N LYS A 14 13.90 -12.87 -4.05
CA LYS A 14 14.92 -11.91 -4.46
C LYS A 14 14.48 -11.26 -5.77
N MET A 15 14.43 -9.95 -5.79
CA MET A 15 14.09 -9.17 -6.98
C MET A 15 15.37 -8.81 -7.74
N PRO A 16 15.29 -8.77 -9.08
CA PRO A 16 16.34 -8.14 -9.87
C PRO A 16 16.46 -6.65 -9.50
N PRO A 17 17.59 -6.01 -9.83
CA PRO A 17 17.72 -4.56 -9.69
C PRO A 17 16.60 -3.82 -10.45
N ASP A 18 16.15 -2.71 -9.89
CA ASP A 18 15.24 -1.80 -10.61
C ASP A 18 15.89 -1.31 -11.90
N ARG A 19 15.05 -1.15 -12.93
CA ARG A 19 15.50 -0.70 -14.25
C ARG A 19 15.96 0.77 -14.22
N MET A 20 15.36 1.59 -13.35
CA MET A 20 15.71 3.00 -13.13
C MET A 20 16.32 3.22 -11.73
N LEU A 21 17.11 4.29 -11.56
CA LEU A 21 17.58 4.74 -10.24
C LEU A 21 16.44 5.46 -9.50
N PHE A 22 16.26 5.15 -8.22
CA PHE A 22 15.19 5.68 -7.36
C PHE A 22 15.55 7.05 -6.74
N SER A 23 14.57 7.96 -6.62
CA SER A 23 14.50 8.96 -5.55
C SER A 23 13.05 9.11 -5.02
N ILE A 24 12.62 8.19 -4.15
CA ILE A 24 11.36 8.39 -3.40
C ILE A 24 11.74 8.71 -1.96
N GLY A 25 11.44 9.94 -1.52
CA GLY A 25 11.59 10.34 -0.12
C GLY A 25 13.04 10.51 0.37
N GLN A 26 14.03 10.62 -0.53
CA GLN A 26 15.37 11.10 -0.19
C GLN A 26 15.62 12.41 -0.92
N THR A 27 15.78 13.50 -0.17
CA THR A 27 16.38 14.72 -0.67
C THR A 27 17.85 14.41 -0.98
N GLU A 28 18.34 14.84 -2.14
CA GLU A 28 19.78 14.78 -2.43
C GLU A 28 20.49 15.79 -1.53
N GLU A 29 20.96 15.35 -0.37
CA GLU A 29 21.97 16.10 0.36
C GLU A 29 23.29 16.07 -0.44
N GLY A 30 23.66 17.22 -0.99
CA GLY A 30 25.04 17.59 -1.28
C GLY A 30 25.66 16.96 -2.53
N GLY A 31 25.91 17.79 -3.54
CA GLY A 31 26.78 17.42 -4.65
C GLY A 31 28.21 17.13 -4.19
N ALA A 32 28.62 15.86 -4.20
CA ALA A 32 29.95 15.39 -4.59
C ALA A 32 30.07 13.85 -4.48
N ALA A 33 30.68 13.25 -5.51
CA ALA A 33 31.20 11.88 -5.61
C ALA A 33 30.22 10.70 -5.75
N LYS A 34 30.22 10.14 -6.98
CA LYS A 34 29.73 8.80 -7.37
C LYS A 34 30.38 7.71 -6.51
N VAL A 35 29.83 7.41 -5.35
CA VAL A 35 29.92 6.07 -4.76
C VAL A 35 28.71 5.31 -5.30
N ALA A 36 28.94 4.21 -6.03
CA ALA A 36 27.87 3.29 -6.39
C ALA A 36 27.26 2.78 -5.07
N LYS A 37 26.17 3.43 -4.61
CA LYS A 37 25.39 2.98 -3.45
C LYS A 37 25.04 1.52 -3.75
N LYS A 38 25.59 0.58 -2.98
CA LYS A 38 25.27 -0.85 -3.07
C LYS A 38 23.75 -0.97 -3.09
N ARG A 39 23.15 -1.18 -4.26
CA ARG A 39 21.73 -1.43 -4.41
C ARG A 39 21.46 -2.74 -3.70
N ARG A 40 20.85 -2.68 -2.51
CA ARG A 40 20.45 -3.89 -1.79
C ARG A 40 19.48 -4.65 -2.71
N PRO A 41 19.65 -5.97 -2.91
CA PRO A 41 18.67 -6.74 -3.64
C PRO A 41 17.31 -6.51 -2.99
N LEU A 42 16.36 -6.08 -3.80
CA LEU A 42 15.01 -5.81 -3.33
C LEU A 42 14.35 -7.15 -3.04
N ALA A 43 13.59 -7.24 -1.96
CA ALA A 43 12.97 -8.49 -1.54
C ALA A 43 11.45 -8.35 -1.53
N ILE A 44 10.75 -9.46 -1.73
CA ILE A 44 9.34 -9.60 -1.37
C ILE A 44 9.27 -10.72 -0.33
N LEU A 45 8.72 -10.41 0.84
CA LEU A 45 8.35 -11.41 1.83
C LEU A 45 7.04 -12.06 1.41
N LEU A 46 6.99 -13.39 1.44
CA LEU A 46 5.82 -14.19 1.08
C LEU A 46 5.51 -15.14 2.23
N VAL A 47 4.30 -15.05 2.78
CA VAL A 47 3.80 -15.98 3.79
C VAL A 47 2.97 -17.04 3.12
N ARG A 48 3.17 -18.29 3.54
CA ARG A 48 2.32 -19.44 3.21
C ARG A 48 1.77 -20.01 4.50
N ILE A 49 0.45 -20.17 4.58
CA ILE A 49 -0.23 -20.73 5.75
C ILE A 49 -1.07 -21.94 5.34
N HIS A 50 -0.95 -23.02 6.10
CA HIS A 50 -1.79 -24.19 5.96
C HIS A 50 -2.90 -24.13 7.00
N VAL A 51 -4.16 -24.14 6.55
CA VAL A 51 -5.33 -24.14 7.42
C VAL A 51 -6.14 -25.38 7.15
N SER A 52 -6.52 -26.09 8.21
CA SER A 52 -7.45 -27.21 8.17
C SER A 52 -8.76 -26.87 8.87
N THR A 53 -9.74 -27.75 8.74
CA THR A 53 -11.05 -27.67 9.40
C THR A 53 -11.33 -28.97 10.14
N ASP A 54 -12.20 -28.91 11.16
CA ASP A 54 -12.65 -30.09 11.92
C ASP A 54 -13.24 -31.22 11.06
N ASN A 55 -13.73 -30.92 9.85
CA ASN A 55 -14.25 -31.92 8.91
C ASN A 55 -13.19 -32.52 7.97
N GLY A 56 -11.91 -32.20 8.19
CA GLY A 56 -10.76 -32.77 7.46
C GLY A 56 -10.43 -32.10 6.13
N MET A 57 -11.06 -30.96 5.79
CA MET A 57 -10.64 -30.16 4.64
C MET A 57 -9.39 -29.34 4.99
N SER A 58 -8.59 -29.00 3.97
CA SER A 58 -7.45 -28.11 4.14
C SER A 58 -7.24 -27.23 2.92
N ALA A 59 -6.69 -26.04 3.14
CA ALA A 59 -6.27 -25.13 2.09
C ALA A 59 -4.97 -24.42 2.47
N VAL A 60 -4.28 -23.93 1.45
CA VAL A 60 -3.13 -23.06 1.59
C VAL A 60 -3.54 -21.63 1.28
N GLY A 61 -3.36 -20.74 2.25
CA GLY A 61 -3.46 -19.31 2.04
C GLY A 61 -2.09 -18.67 1.88
N CYS A 62 -2.05 -17.49 1.29
CA CYS A 62 -0.82 -16.74 1.13
C CYS A 62 -1.01 -15.23 1.23
N ALA A 63 0.10 -14.54 1.49
CA ALA A 63 0.19 -13.09 1.47
C ALA A 63 1.63 -12.70 1.14
N GLY A 64 1.85 -11.43 0.81
CA GLY A 64 3.20 -10.91 0.69
C GLY A 64 3.24 -9.42 0.49
N ASP A 65 4.41 -8.85 0.79
CA ASP A 65 4.74 -7.44 0.62
C ASP A 65 6.26 -7.25 0.54
N ARG A 66 6.66 -6.08 0.06
CA ARG A 66 8.05 -5.62 0.16
C ARG A 66 8.35 -5.18 1.60
N PRO A 67 9.48 -5.60 2.20
CA PRO A 67 9.88 -5.16 3.54
C PRO A 67 10.47 -3.74 3.49
N SER A 68 9.62 -2.73 3.27
CA SER A 68 10.00 -1.32 3.13
C SER A 68 10.36 -0.67 4.47
N PHE A 69 11.35 -1.23 5.17
CA PHE A 69 11.75 -0.88 6.53
C PHE A 69 12.05 0.62 6.72
N GLY A 70 12.57 1.32 5.71
CA GLY A 70 12.85 2.76 5.80
C GLY A 70 11.61 3.65 5.73
N TRP A 71 10.51 3.14 5.16
CA TRP A 71 9.21 3.82 5.19
C TRP A 71 8.44 3.49 6.47
N LEU A 72 8.56 2.24 6.94
CA LEU A 72 7.97 1.75 8.19
C LEU A 72 8.57 2.43 9.43
N ASP A 73 9.87 2.71 9.42
CA ASP A 73 10.60 3.39 10.49
C ASP A 73 11.44 4.54 9.92
N LYS A 74 11.02 5.78 10.20
CA LYS A 74 11.68 7.00 9.73
C LYS A 74 12.77 7.52 10.68
N ARG A 75 12.96 6.91 11.85
CA ARG A 75 13.89 7.43 12.86
C ARG A 75 15.33 7.40 12.35
N GLY A 76 16.05 8.51 12.52
CA GLY A 76 17.42 8.68 11.99
C GLY A 76 18.52 8.03 12.83
N ASP A 77 18.20 7.61 14.05
CA ASP A 77 19.10 6.98 15.03
C ASP A 77 19.34 5.48 14.76
N ARG A 78 18.68 4.91 13.73
CA ARG A 78 18.77 3.49 13.36
C ARG A 78 19.23 3.33 11.92
N THR A 79 20.18 2.43 11.69
CA THR A 79 20.67 2.07 10.36
C THR A 79 19.62 1.25 9.57
N PRO A 80 19.69 1.26 8.23
CA PRO A 80 18.88 0.37 7.38
C PRO A 80 18.92 -1.12 7.77
N ASP A 81 20.07 -1.64 8.20
CA ASP A 81 20.21 -3.05 8.62
C ASP A 81 19.49 -3.31 9.95
N GLN A 82 19.61 -2.39 10.92
CA GLN A 82 18.88 -2.50 12.18
C GLN A 82 17.37 -2.45 11.98
N LYS A 83 16.88 -1.54 11.10
CA LYS A 83 15.45 -1.44 10.77
C LYS A 83 14.94 -2.71 10.09
N LEU A 84 15.72 -3.28 9.17
CA LEU A 84 15.35 -4.55 8.53
C LEU A 84 15.35 -5.70 9.54
N SER A 85 16.41 -5.84 10.35
CA SER A 85 16.52 -6.90 11.37
C SER A 85 15.34 -6.84 12.36
N GLN A 86 15.02 -5.65 12.87
CA GLN A 86 13.87 -5.43 13.76
C GLN A 86 12.53 -5.79 13.09
N LEU A 87 12.34 -5.40 11.83
CA LEU A 87 11.14 -5.77 11.07
C LEU A 87 11.01 -7.29 10.94
N LEU A 88 12.10 -7.98 10.58
CA LEU A 88 12.07 -9.42 10.42
C LEU A 88 11.79 -10.11 11.77
N ASP A 89 12.34 -9.60 12.86
CA ASP A 89 12.08 -10.14 14.21
C ASP A 89 10.62 -10.00 14.60
N LEU A 90 9.98 -8.88 14.25
CA LEU A 90 8.54 -8.71 14.43
C LEU A 90 7.72 -9.64 13.54
N VAL A 91 8.13 -9.87 12.30
CA VAL A 91 7.48 -10.85 11.41
C VAL A 91 7.55 -12.26 12.01
N GLU A 92 8.69 -12.65 12.59
CA GLU A 92 8.83 -13.94 13.29
C GLU A 92 8.01 -14.02 14.58
N SER A 93 7.92 -12.94 15.34
CA SER A 93 7.03 -12.85 16.50
C SER A 93 5.56 -13.01 16.08
N ALA A 94 5.14 -12.31 15.03
CA ALA A 94 3.79 -12.42 14.48
C ALA A 94 3.49 -13.85 14.00
N ARG A 95 4.43 -14.52 13.34
CA ARG A 95 4.31 -15.94 12.97
C ARG A 95 3.97 -16.81 14.18
N LYS A 96 4.72 -16.67 15.28
CA LYS A 96 4.51 -17.45 16.51
C LYS A 96 3.15 -17.16 17.15
N ILE A 97 2.75 -15.89 17.19
CA ILE A 97 1.46 -15.45 17.74
C ILE A 97 0.30 -16.06 16.95
N TYR A 98 0.35 -16.01 15.61
CA TYR A 98 -0.69 -16.60 14.76
C TYR A 98 -0.70 -18.13 14.82
N LEU A 99 0.45 -18.81 14.96
CA LEU A 99 0.48 -20.26 15.19
C LEU A 99 -0.18 -20.64 16.52
N ASP A 100 0.11 -19.89 17.59
CA ASP A 100 -0.41 -20.20 18.92
C ASP A 100 -1.91 -19.92 19.05
N GLY A 101 -2.35 -18.72 18.63
CA GLY A 101 -3.77 -18.36 18.59
C GLY A 101 -4.56 -19.15 17.53
N GLY A 102 -3.86 -19.59 16.48
CA GLY A 102 -4.42 -20.35 15.37
C GLY A 102 -4.70 -21.82 15.64
N LYS A 103 -4.38 -22.35 16.83
CA LYS A 103 -4.64 -23.76 17.18
C LYS A 103 -6.11 -24.15 17.01
N SER A 104 -7.02 -23.20 17.19
CA SER A 104 -8.45 -23.35 16.92
C SER A 104 -9.09 -21.97 16.86
N PHE A 105 -9.82 -21.68 15.79
CA PHE A 105 -10.59 -20.43 15.67
C PHE A 105 -11.84 -20.65 14.82
N SER A 106 -12.91 -19.93 15.14
CA SER A 106 -14.18 -19.95 14.39
C SER A 106 -14.48 -18.63 13.66
N SER A 107 -13.75 -17.56 13.99
CA SER A 107 -13.84 -16.25 13.38
C SER A 107 -12.44 -15.75 13.02
N VAL A 108 -12.25 -15.38 11.75
CA VAL A 108 -10.97 -14.82 11.27
C VAL A 108 -10.70 -13.47 11.93
N PHE A 109 -11.75 -12.65 12.09
CA PHE A 109 -11.65 -11.35 12.74
C PHE A 109 -11.28 -11.46 14.23
N SER A 110 -11.85 -12.43 14.96
CA SER A 110 -11.50 -12.63 16.38
C SER A 110 -10.04 -13.07 16.55
N LEU A 111 -9.58 -14.03 15.72
CA LEU A 111 -8.16 -14.43 15.69
C LEU A 111 -7.27 -13.22 15.37
N TRP A 112 -7.62 -12.45 14.34
CA TRP A 112 -6.89 -11.25 13.96
C TRP A 112 -6.80 -10.25 15.10
N LYS A 113 -7.90 -9.94 15.78
CA LYS A 113 -7.94 -8.95 16.86
C LYS A 113 -6.95 -9.31 17.96
N GLU A 114 -7.02 -10.55 18.46
CA GLU A 114 -6.13 -11.05 19.51
C GLU A 114 -4.67 -11.05 19.06
N ALA A 115 -4.40 -11.54 17.84
CA ALA A 115 -3.05 -11.59 17.29
C ALA A 115 -2.48 -10.19 17.02
N HIS A 116 -3.28 -9.26 16.51
CA HIS A 116 -2.89 -7.89 16.25
C HIS A 116 -2.56 -7.14 17.55
N GLU A 117 -3.36 -7.30 18.59
CA GLU A 117 -3.08 -6.73 19.93
C GLU A 117 -1.80 -7.31 20.55
N ALA A 118 -1.55 -8.61 20.38
CA ALA A 118 -0.32 -9.25 20.83
C ALA A 118 0.91 -8.77 20.03
N VAL A 119 0.82 -8.64 18.71
CA VAL A 119 1.90 -8.11 17.86
C VAL A 119 2.18 -6.64 18.19
N ALA A 120 1.15 -5.83 18.40
CA ALA A 120 1.31 -4.44 18.83
C ALA A 120 2.00 -4.34 20.20
N SER A 121 1.67 -5.24 21.14
CA SER A 121 2.35 -5.34 22.43
C SER A 121 3.83 -5.70 22.28
N GLN A 122 4.14 -6.67 21.42
CA GLN A 122 5.52 -7.04 21.11
C GLN A 122 6.29 -5.90 20.43
N SER A 123 5.63 -5.14 19.55
CA SER A 123 6.23 -3.97 18.89
C SER A 123 6.66 -2.91 19.89
N ARG A 124 5.82 -2.63 20.90
CA ARG A 124 6.18 -1.72 22.01
C ARG A 124 7.35 -2.25 22.83
N LEU A 125 7.39 -3.55 23.14
CA LEU A 125 8.51 -4.16 23.88
C LEU A 125 9.83 -4.07 23.12
N LEU A 126 9.79 -4.13 21.78
CA LEU A 126 10.96 -4.03 20.92
C LEU A 126 11.31 -2.59 20.51
N ASP A 127 10.59 -1.58 21.01
CA ASP A 127 10.73 -0.17 20.57
C ASP A 127 10.67 -0.04 19.03
N ALA A 128 9.66 -0.67 18.44
CA ALA A 128 9.35 -0.57 17.01
C ALA A 128 8.20 0.43 16.78
N GLU A 129 8.26 1.15 15.67
CA GLU A 129 7.16 2.01 15.22
C GLU A 129 5.87 1.20 15.04
N GLU A 130 4.72 1.80 15.37
CA GLU A 130 3.41 1.13 15.31
C GLU A 130 3.13 0.55 13.92
N LEU A 131 3.50 1.30 12.88
CA LEU A 131 3.34 0.91 11.49
C LEU A 131 4.15 -0.35 11.13
N MET A 132 5.31 -0.58 11.76
CA MET A 132 6.08 -1.81 11.58
C MET A 132 5.36 -3.02 12.17
N GLY A 133 4.75 -2.87 13.35
CA GLY A 133 3.91 -3.91 13.96
C GLY A 133 2.66 -4.23 13.14
N SER A 134 2.00 -3.18 12.63
CA SER A 134 0.88 -3.29 11.70
C SER A 134 1.26 -4.07 10.44
N TYR A 135 2.42 -3.78 9.84
CA TYR A 135 2.96 -4.54 8.72
C TYR A 135 3.18 -6.02 9.03
N ALA A 136 3.82 -6.31 10.18
CA ALA A 136 4.09 -7.68 10.57
C ALA A 136 2.79 -8.49 10.72
N SER A 137 1.78 -7.94 11.39
CA SER A 137 0.47 -8.60 11.56
C SER A 137 -0.28 -8.77 10.22
N ALA A 138 -0.23 -7.75 9.35
CA ALA A 138 -0.96 -7.72 8.08
C ALA A 138 -0.56 -8.82 7.08
N LEU A 139 0.66 -9.36 7.18
CA LEU A 139 1.06 -10.53 6.37
C LEU A 139 0.25 -11.77 6.75
N PHE A 140 0.12 -12.06 8.04
CA PHE A 140 -0.52 -13.29 8.51
C PHE A 140 -2.04 -13.20 8.42
N GLU A 141 -2.65 -12.04 8.73
CA GLU A 141 -4.10 -11.87 8.63
C GLU A 141 -4.60 -12.16 7.21
N ARG A 142 -3.89 -11.66 6.18
CA ARG A 142 -4.29 -11.85 4.78
C ARG A 142 -4.09 -13.29 4.33
N ALA A 143 -3.04 -13.95 4.82
CA ALA A 143 -2.81 -15.35 4.53
C ALA A 143 -3.93 -16.22 5.14
N VAL A 144 -4.39 -15.92 6.35
CA VAL A 144 -5.54 -16.61 6.98
C VAL A 144 -6.82 -16.34 6.19
N ILE A 145 -7.11 -15.08 5.85
CA ILE A 145 -8.26 -14.69 5.02
C ILE A 145 -8.25 -15.50 3.72
N ASP A 146 -7.10 -15.57 3.03
CA ASP A 146 -6.96 -16.30 1.78
C ASP A 146 -7.26 -17.81 1.96
N ALA A 147 -6.72 -18.44 3.00
CA ALA A 147 -6.95 -19.85 3.29
C ALA A 147 -8.43 -20.15 3.59
N VAL A 148 -9.07 -19.32 4.41
CA VAL A 148 -10.49 -19.49 4.78
C VAL A 148 -11.40 -19.26 3.56
N CYS A 149 -11.13 -18.22 2.77
CA CYS A 149 -11.85 -18.00 1.50
C CYS A 149 -11.74 -19.21 0.56
N ARG A 150 -10.59 -19.89 0.52
CA ARG A 150 -10.39 -21.10 -0.28
C ARG A 150 -11.14 -22.31 0.27
N LEU A 151 -11.11 -22.54 1.58
CA LEU A 151 -11.87 -23.61 2.24
C LEU A 151 -13.36 -23.47 1.97
N GLU A 152 -13.86 -22.24 2.02
CA GLU A 152 -15.26 -21.88 1.79
C GLU A 152 -15.58 -21.67 0.31
N SER A 153 -14.64 -21.96 -0.61
CA SER A 153 -14.80 -21.81 -2.06
C SER A 153 -15.32 -20.43 -2.50
N THR A 154 -15.00 -19.39 -1.74
CA THR A 154 -15.61 -18.05 -1.83
C THR A 154 -14.54 -17.02 -2.20
N PRO A 155 -14.81 -16.06 -3.11
CA PRO A 155 -13.89 -14.94 -3.34
C PRO A 155 -13.91 -13.96 -2.16
N PHE A 156 -12.78 -13.30 -1.89
CA PHE A 156 -12.65 -12.33 -0.79
C PHE A 156 -13.78 -11.28 -0.75
N SER A 157 -14.21 -10.78 -1.91
CA SER A 157 -15.30 -9.81 -2.01
C SER A 157 -16.63 -10.33 -1.47
N SER A 158 -16.98 -11.58 -1.79
CA SER A 158 -18.15 -12.25 -1.23
C SER A 158 -17.98 -12.55 0.24
N ALA A 159 -16.79 -12.96 0.68
CA ALA A 159 -16.50 -13.25 2.09
C ALA A 159 -16.69 -12.02 2.99
N VAL A 160 -16.26 -10.83 2.52
CA VAL A 160 -16.51 -9.57 3.23
C VAL A 160 -17.99 -9.24 3.24
N ARG A 161 -18.67 -9.28 2.09
CA ARG A 161 -20.07 -8.87 1.96
C ARG A 161 -21.04 -9.80 2.71
N SER A 162 -20.77 -11.09 2.77
CA SER A 162 -21.57 -12.03 3.56
C SER A 162 -21.14 -12.10 5.03
N ASN A 163 -20.17 -11.28 5.43
CA ASN A 163 -19.52 -11.30 6.73
C ASN A 163 -19.02 -12.68 7.18
N LEU A 164 -18.53 -13.49 6.22
CA LEU A 164 -17.95 -14.81 6.47
C LEU A 164 -16.74 -14.73 7.42
N LEU A 165 -16.03 -13.60 7.39
CA LEU A 165 -14.84 -13.37 8.21
C LEU A 165 -15.15 -13.03 9.68
N GLY A 166 -16.43 -12.82 10.03
CA GLY A 166 -16.87 -12.51 11.39
C GLY A 166 -16.51 -11.09 11.85
N ILE A 167 -16.51 -10.12 10.93
CA ILE A 167 -16.12 -8.73 11.20
C ILE A 167 -17.19 -8.07 12.08
N GLU A 168 -16.74 -7.56 13.22
CA GLU A 168 -17.57 -6.83 14.18
C GLU A 168 -16.98 -5.42 14.38
N PRO A 169 -17.33 -4.42 13.53
CA PRO A 169 -16.66 -3.13 13.56
C PRO A 169 -16.77 -2.39 14.90
N ALA A 170 -17.90 -2.57 15.59
CA ALA A 170 -18.20 -1.95 16.87
C ALA A 170 -17.26 -2.39 18.02
N VAL A 171 -16.54 -3.50 17.86
CA VAL A 171 -15.55 -3.97 18.84
C VAL A 171 -14.32 -3.05 18.86
N ILE A 172 -13.99 -2.42 17.72
CA ILE A 172 -12.86 -1.50 17.61
C ILE A 172 -13.34 -0.04 17.65
N HIS A 173 -14.46 0.25 16.99
CA HIS A 173 -15.05 1.59 16.87
C HIS A 173 -16.50 1.56 17.36
N PRO A 174 -16.78 1.80 18.66
CA PRO A 174 -18.12 1.72 19.23
C PRO A 174 -19.19 2.54 18.49
N GLU A 175 -18.82 3.64 17.84
CA GLU A 175 -19.69 4.48 17.01
C GLU A 175 -20.30 3.74 15.81
N LEU A 176 -19.71 2.61 15.39
CA LEU A 176 -20.18 1.79 14.27
C LEU A 176 -21.29 0.79 14.67
N LYS A 177 -21.76 0.80 15.93
CA LYS A 177 -22.75 -0.17 16.44
C LYS A 177 -24.06 -0.22 15.64
N SER A 178 -24.50 0.90 15.06
CA SER A 178 -25.72 0.98 14.25
C SER A 178 -25.47 0.75 12.75
N LEU A 179 -24.21 0.69 12.31
CA LEU A 179 -23.87 0.53 10.91
C LEU A 179 -24.15 -0.89 10.44
N ARG A 180 -24.78 -1.02 9.28
CA ARG A 180 -25.00 -2.32 8.64
C ARG A 180 -23.81 -2.63 7.74
N PHE A 181 -22.76 -3.19 8.33
CA PHE A 181 -21.46 -3.38 7.69
C PHE A 181 -21.54 -4.09 6.33
N GLU A 182 -22.38 -5.10 6.16
CA GLU A 182 -22.52 -5.85 4.92
C GLU A 182 -23.10 -5.02 3.75
N ARG A 183 -23.76 -3.89 4.08
CA ARG A 183 -24.47 -3.04 3.10
C ARG A 183 -23.64 -1.88 2.58
N ILE A 184 -22.47 -1.62 3.14
CA ILE A 184 -21.60 -0.51 2.71
C ILE A 184 -20.68 -0.91 1.53
N PHE A 185 -20.69 -2.18 1.14
CA PHE A 185 -19.86 -2.70 0.05
C PHE A 185 -20.68 -2.84 -1.24
N PRO A 186 -20.05 -2.66 -2.41
CA PRO A 186 -20.74 -2.81 -3.68
C PRO A 186 -21.17 -4.26 -3.92
N GLU A 187 -22.25 -4.46 -4.69
CA GLU A 187 -22.76 -5.79 -5.00
C GLU A 187 -21.74 -6.65 -5.75
N ARG A 188 -20.99 -6.02 -6.66
CA ARG A 188 -19.86 -6.60 -7.37
C ARG A 188 -18.64 -5.75 -7.09
N PRO A 189 -17.47 -6.35 -6.82
CA PRO A 189 -16.26 -5.58 -6.62
C PRO A 189 -15.89 -4.82 -7.89
N ARG A 190 -15.28 -3.65 -7.72
CA ARG A 190 -14.70 -2.91 -8.83
C ARG A 190 -13.56 -3.72 -9.46
N THR A 191 -13.51 -3.73 -10.78
CA THR A 191 -12.50 -4.47 -11.56
C THR A 191 -11.69 -3.58 -12.49
N ARG A 192 -11.91 -2.25 -12.42
CA ARG A 192 -11.24 -1.26 -13.25
C ARG A 192 -10.74 -0.11 -12.39
N PHE A 193 -9.44 0.15 -12.48
CA PHE A 193 -8.76 1.14 -11.66
C PHE A 193 -7.93 2.05 -12.54
N HIS A 194 -8.05 3.35 -12.34
CA HIS A 194 -7.07 4.26 -12.89
C HIS A 194 -5.76 4.14 -12.12
N ILE A 195 -4.65 4.13 -12.85
CA ILE A 195 -3.31 4.11 -12.29
C ILE A 195 -2.88 5.54 -12.01
N ARG A 196 -2.60 5.82 -10.73
CA ARG A 196 -1.96 7.04 -10.29
C ARG A 196 -0.44 6.83 -10.29
N HIS A 197 0.23 7.46 -11.23
CA HIS A 197 1.68 7.34 -11.40
C HIS A 197 2.40 8.29 -10.43
N THR A 198 3.31 7.76 -9.62
CA THR A 198 4.08 8.60 -8.69
C THR A 198 5.30 9.21 -9.39
N VAL A 199 5.44 10.51 -9.20
CA VAL A 199 6.57 11.34 -9.64
C VAL A 199 7.39 11.71 -8.41
N GLY A 200 8.56 11.10 -8.29
CA GLY A 200 9.56 11.36 -7.26
C GLY A 200 10.24 12.72 -7.43
N HIS A 201 11.11 13.06 -6.47
CA HIS A 201 11.79 14.36 -6.39
C HIS A 201 12.78 14.63 -7.53
N SER A 202 13.41 13.60 -8.09
CA SER A 202 14.35 13.73 -9.22
C SER A 202 13.92 12.97 -10.47
N ASP A 203 12.69 12.44 -10.50
CA ASP A 203 12.18 11.73 -11.68
C ASP A 203 12.18 12.64 -12.92
N PRO A 204 12.64 12.14 -14.08
CA PRO A 204 12.67 12.90 -15.32
C PRO A 204 11.27 13.33 -15.77
N ILE A 205 11.11 14.62 -16.12
CA ILE A 205 9.81 15.16 -16.54
C ILE A 205 9.53 14.83 -18.01
N ASP A 206 10.41 15.24 -18.93
CA ASP A 206 10.23 15.04 -20.39
C ASP A 206 11.55 14.74 -21.14
N ALA A 207 12.68 14.69 -20.44
CA ALA A 207 13.99 14.42 -21.00
C ALA A 207 14.87 13.68 -19.99
N VAL A 208 15.70 12.77 -20.50
CA VAL A 208 16.69 11.99 -19.72
C VAL A 208 18.01 11.97 -20.50
N GLU A 209 19.14 12.15 -19.81
CA GLU A 209 20.46 12.18 -20.46
C GLU A 209 20.94 10.80 -20.89
N HIS A 210 20.71 9.78 -20.04
CA HIS A 210 21.21 8.43 -20.24
C HIS A 210 20.07 7.42 -20.19
N ARG A 211 19.65 6.98 -21.38
CA ARG A 211 18.57 6.02 -21.54
C ARG A 211 18.98 4.59 -21.18
N VAL A 212 18.11 3.86 -20.49
CA VAL A 212 18.24 2.43 -20.20
C VAL A 212 18.07 1.58 -21.47
N ARG A 213 17.29 2.06 -22.44
CA ARG A 213 17.02 1.39 -23.74
C ARG A 213 16.39 0.00 -23.60
N ASP A 214 15.53 -0.18 -22.60
CA ASP A 214 14.79 -1.42 -22.32
C ASP A 214 13.42 -1.49 -23.04
N GLY A 215 13.03 -0.42 -23.75
CA GLY A 215 11.76 -0.30 -24.47
C GLY A 215 10.61 0.26 -23.61
N GLU A 216 10.87 0.59 -22.34
CA GLU A 216 9.90 1.19 -21.42
C GLU A 216 10.10 2.73 -21.34
N PRO A 217 9.12 3.50 -20.83
CA PRO A 217 9.17 4.95 -20.73
C PRO A 217 10.14 5.32 -19.63
N GLU A 218 10.82 6.45 -19.75
CA GLU A 218 11.83 6.90 -18.79
C GLU A 218 11.55 8.30 -18.26
N THR A 219 10.50 8.94 -18.76
CA THR A 219 10.06 10.28 -18.34
C THR A 219 8.56 10.29 -18.07
N LEU A 220 8.12 11.19 -17.20
CA LEU A 220 6.70 11.41 -16.90
C LEU A 220 5.88 11.59 -18.18
N LYS A 221 6.38 12.40 -19.13
CA LYS A 221 5.73 12.62 -20.42
C LYS A 221 5.50 11.32 -21.19
N GLU A 222 6.53 10.47 -21.29
CA GLU A 222 6.44 9.21 -22.03
C GLU A 222 5.47 8.23 -21.36
N TYR A 223 5.43 8.17 -20.01
CA TYR A 223 4.44 7.37 -19.29
C TYR A 223 3.02 7.87 -19.53
N ALA A 224 2.81 9.18 -19.43
CA ALA A 224 1.50 9.78 -19.64
C ALA A 224 0.97 9.50 -21.05
N GLU A 225 1.81 9.67 -22.08
CA GLU A 225 1.45 9.45 -23.48
C GLU A 225 1.26 7.97 -23.82
N ARG A 226 2.18 7.10 -23.40
CA ARG A 226 2.14 5.68 -23.77
C ARG A 226 0.98 4.96 -23.09
N ASP A 227 0.83 5.15 -21.79
CA ASP A 227 -0.12 4.39 -20.97
C ASP A 227 -1.47 5.13 -20.83
N GLY A 228 -1.58 6.36 -21.36
CA GLY A 228 -2.80 7.17 -21.34
C GLY A 228 -3.18 7.65 -19.93
N LEU A 229 -2.18 7.91 -19.08
CA LEU A 229 -2.38 8.21 -17.66
C LEU A 229 -3.07 9.55 -17.46
N LYS A 230 -3.98 9.58 -16.48
CA LYS A 230 -4.70 10.80 -16.05
C LYS A 230 -4.50 11.13 -14.58
N TYR A 231 -4.00 10.19 -13.78
CA TYR A 231 -3.83 10.35 -12.35
C TYR A 231 -2.34 10.37 -12.03
N PHE A 232 -1.92 11.34 -11.22
CA PHE A 232 -0.52 11.51 -10.83
C PHE A 232 -0.40 11.79 -9.34
N LYS A 233 0.62 11.22 -8.70
CA LYS A 233 1.00 11.52 -7.31
C LYS A 233 2.37 12.19 -7.34
N ILE A 234 2.49 13.39 -6.79
CA ILE A 234 3.74 14.16 -6.86
C ILE A 234 4.31 14.30 -5.47
N LYS A 235 5.55 13.85 -5.29
CA LYS A 235 6.27 13.95 -4.02
C LYS A 235 6.72 15.40 -3.81
N ILE A 236 6.52 15.91 -2.59
CA ILE A 236 7.04 17.21 -2.13
C ILE A 236 8.06 16.97 -1.00
N SER A 237 9.06 17.84 -0.86
CA SER A 237 10.19 17.67 0.06
C SER A 237 10.10 18.48 1.34
N GLY A 238 9.13 19.42 1.45
CA GLY A 238 9.02 20.32 2.59
C GLY A 238 9.81 21.62 2.42
N ASP A 239 10.48 21.79 1.27
CA ASP A 239 11.15 23.03 0.89
C ASP A 239 10.25 23.74 -0.11
N ALA A 240 9.48 24.72 0.39
CA ALA A 240 8.41 25.34 -0.38
C ALA A 240 8.88 25.90 -1.73
N ASP A 241 10.07 26.52 -1.77
CA ASP A 241 10.59 27.09 -3.01
C ASP A 241 10.98 26.02 -4.04
N THR A 242 11.62 24.93 -3.59
CA THR A 242 11.95 23.79 -4.47
C THR A 242 10.72 23.05 -4.93
N ASP A 243 9.76 22.83 -4.03
CA ASP A 243 8.52 22.15 -4.32
C ASP A 243 7.68 22.94 -5.33
N LEU A 244 7.43 24.23 -5.10
CA LEU A 244 6.64 25.06 -6.02
C LEU A 244 7.29 25.18 -7.40
N ARG A 245 8.62 25.34 -7.48
CA ARG A 245 9.33 25.31 -8.77
C ARG A 245 9.08 23.99 -9.51
N ARG A 246 9.28 22.85 -8.85
CA ARG A 246 9.13 21.53 -9.46
C ARG A 246 7.67 21.26 -9.86
N LEU A 247 6.70 21.63 -9.02
CA LEU A 247 5.28 21.53 -9.32
C LEU A 247 4.92 22.34 -10.56
N GLY A 248 5.41 23.58 -10.67
CA GLY A 248 5.26 24.43 -11.85
C GLY A 248 5.85 23.80 -13.12
N GLU A 249 7.04 23.21 -13.05
CA GLU A 249 7.65 22.52 -14.19
C GLU A 249 6.83 21.32 -14.65
N ILE A 250 6.42 20.45 -13.72
CA ILE A 250 5.59 19.26 -14.01
C ILE A 250 4.27 19.68 -14.66
N TRP A 251 3.60 20.68 -14.09
CA TRP A 251 2.34 21.21 -14.62
C TRP A 251 2.49 21.78 -16.03
N ASN A 252 3.44 22.70 -16.21
CA ASN A 252 3.59 23.44 -17.46
C ASN A 252 4.16 22.61 -18.61
N ARG A 253 4.95 21.58 -18.32
CA ARG A 253 5.59 20.74 -19.35
C ARG A 253 4.76 19.53 -19.73
N VAL A 254 3.98 18.98 -18.80
CA VAL A 254 3.24 17.73 -19.04
C VAL A 254 1.75 17.86 -18.67
N LEU A 255 1.44 18.04 -17.39
CA LEU A 255 0.11 17.73 -16.86
C LEU A 255 -1.00 18.65 -17.36
N SER A 256 -0.72 19.94 -17.59
CA SER A 256 -1.70 20.92 -18.09
C SER A 256 -2.31 20.57 -19.46
N ARG A 257 -1.70 19.64 -20.21
CA ARG A 257 -2.19 19.20 -21.53
C ARG A 257 -3.05 17.94 -21.47
N ILE A 258 -3.18 17.32 -20.31
CA ILE A 258 -3.89 16.06 -20.12
C ILE A 258 -5.34 16.35 -19.73
N GLU A 259 -6.27 15.96 -20.60
CA GLU A 259 -7.70 16.14 -20.34
C GLU A 259 -8.18 15.25 -19.18
N GLY A 260 -8.78 15.89 -18.16
CA GLY A 260 -9.27 15.21 -16.96
C GLY A 260 -8.13 14.78 -16.02
N VAL A 261 -7.01 15.49 -16.03
CA VAL A 261 -5.90 15.23 -15.10
C VAL A 261 -6.35 15.35 -13.65
N SER A 262 -5.84 14.48 -12.79
CA SER A 262 -6.08 14.48 -11.35
C SER A 262 -4.77 14.24 -10.62
N ILE A 263 -4.50 15.06 -9.61
CA ILE A 263 -3.20 15.12 -8.94
C ILE A 263 -3.39 14.86 -7.45
N THR A 264 -2.43 14.19 -6.82
CA THR A 264 -2.27 14.18 -5.37
C THR A 264 -0.87 14.66 -5.04
N LEU A 265 -0.71 15.36 -3.92
CA LEU A 265 0.61 15.65 -3.37
C LEU A 265 0.90 14.69 -2.23
N ASP A 266 2.17 14.34 -2.03
CA ASP A 266 2.59 13.50 -0.92
C ASP A 266 3.86 14.04 -0.29
N GLY A 267 3.73 14.48 0.96
CA GLY A 267 4.84 15.01 1.75
C GLY A 267 5.69 13.93 2.40
N ASN A 268 5.18 12.71 2.62
CA ASN A 268 5.91 11.62 3.26
C ASN A 268 6.62 12.13 4.54
N GLU A 269 5.89 12.87 5.38
CA GLU A 269 6.38 13.49 6.63
C GLU A 269 7.42 14.63 6.48
N ALA A 270 7.44 15.29 5.33
CA ALA A 270 8.42 16.34 5.04
C ALA A 270 8.35 17.58 5.95
N PHE A 271 7.15 17.98 6.40
CA PHE A 271 6.97 19.21 7.18
C PHE A 271 7.05 18.94 8.68
N THR A 272 7.96 19.64 9.36
CA THR A 272 8.13 19.59 10.83
C THR A 272 7.51 20.77 11.56
N ASP A 273 6.85 21.67 10.83
CA ASP A 273 6.11 22.82 11.37
C ASP A 273 4.82 23.00 10.55
N ILE A 274 3.70 23.03 11.26
CA ILE A 274 2.39 23.17 10.63
C ILE A 274 2.16 24.56 10.04
N ALA A 275 2.75 25.61 10.60
CA ALA A 275 2.63 26.97 10.06
C ALA A 275 3.38 27.08 8.72
N VAL A 276 4.54 26.42 8.60
CA VAL A 276 5.28 26.34 7.32
C VAL A 276 4.49 25.57 6.28
N PHE A 277 3.84 24.47 6.66
CA PHE A 277 2.96 23.73 5.75
C PHE A 277 1.75 24.56 5.31
N GLU A 278 1.13 25.32 6.22
CA GLU A 278 0.06 26.24 5.87
C GLU A 278 0.51 27.28 4.83
N GLU A 279 1.66 27.92 5.05
CA GLU A 279 2.23 28.89 4.11
C GLU A 279 2.48 28.26 2.74
N PHE A 280 2.98 27.02 2.70
CA PHE A 280 3.14 26.27 1.46
C PHE A 280 1.81 26.09 0.73
N VAL A 281 0.73 25.72 1.42
CA VAL A 281 -0.60 25.54 0.81
C VAL A 281 -1.13 26.86 0.26
N ASP A 282 -0.92 27.97 0.97
CA ASP A 282 -1.33 29.30 0.52
C ASP A 282 -0.61 29.71 -0.75
N ARG A 283 0.71 29.56 -0.78
CA ARG A 283 1.53 29.82 -1.97
C ARG A 283 1.19 28.88 -3.12
N PHE A 284 0.93 27.60 -2.85
CA PHE A 284 0.54 26.65 -3.89
C PHE A 284 -0.80 27.04 -4.53
N SER A 285 -1.76 27.49 -3.72
CA SER A 285 -3.07 27.97 -4.19
C SER A 285 -2.96 29.25 -5.03
N SER A 286 -2.09 30.20 -4.64
CA SER A 286 -1.90 31.46 -5.38
C SER A 286 -1.06 31.30 -6.64
N ASP A 287 0.12 30.68 -6.50
CA ASP A 287 1.17 30.71 -7.53
C ASP A 287 0.93 29.63 -8.61
N HIS A 288 0.25 28.55 -8.25
CA HIS A 288 -0.04 27.42 -9.13
C HIS A 288 -1.53 27.06 -9.14
N HIS A 289 -2.40 28.07 -9.16
CA HIS A 289 -3.86 27.92 -9.07
C HIS A 289 -4.44 26.80 -9.96
N GLY A 290 -4.01 26.72 -11.23
CA GLY A 290 -4.49 25.67 -12.14
C GLY A 290 -4.19 24.26 -11.63
N MET A 291 -2.98 24.02 -11.14
CA MET A 291 -2.60 22.73 -10.56
C MET A 291 -3.27 22.49 -9.21
N PHE A 292 -3.42 23.53 -8.39
CA PHE A 292 -4.14 23.47 -7.11
C PHE A 292 -5.58 22.99 -7.31
N GLN A 293 -6.29 23.50 -8.32
CA GLN A 293 -7.67 23.07 -8.63
C GLN A 293 -7.75 21.60 -9.06
N HIS A 294 -6.73 21.08 -9.74
CA HIS A 294 -6.66 19.67 -10.17
C HIS A 294 -6.06 18.73 -9.10
N THR A 295 -5.59 19.29 -7.97
CA THR A 295 -5.10 18.50 -6.85
C THR A 295 -6.28 18.05 -5.99
N MET A 296 -6.45 16.75 -5.81
CA MET A 296 -7.54 16.14 -5.05
C MET A 296 -7.30 16.25 -3.54
N PHE A 297 -6.08 15.95 -3.09
CA PHE A 297 -5.70 15.97 -1.68
C PHE A 297 -4.17 16.04 -1.50
N ILE A 298 -3.75 16.34 -0.27
CA ILE A 298 -2.35 16.28 0.18
C ILE A 298 -2.21 15.15 1.20
N GLU A 299 -1.34 14.19 0.91
CA GLU A 299 -1.05 13.00 1.71
C GLU A 299 0.14 13.23 2.63
N GLN A 300 -0.03 12.83 3.89
CA GLN A 300 0.96 12.86 4.97
C GLN A 300 1.97 14.02 4.88
N PRO A 301 1.52 15.28 4.94
CA PRO A 301 2.43 16.42 4.85
C PRO A 301 3.35 16.48 6.07
N MET A 302 2.82 16.19 7.27
CA MET A 302 3.52 16.37 8.54
C MET A 302 4.08 15.06 9.08
N THR A 303 5.06 15.16 9.99
CA THR A 303 5.54 14.02 10.79
C THR A 303 4.41 13.33 11.55
N ARG A 304 4.55 12.03 11.82
CA ARG A 304 3.56 11.27 12.62
C ARG A 304 3.27 11.95 13.97
N ALA A 305 4.29 12.51 14.61
CA ALA A 305 4.17 13.18 15.90
C ALA A 305 3.25 14.40 15.85
N LEU A 306 3.33 15.21 14.78
CA LEU A 306 2.45 16.37 14.60
C LEU A 306 1.07 15.97 14.07
N THR A 307 1.01 14.95 13.24
CA THR A 307 -0.23 14.49 12.58
C THR A 307 -1.34 14.18 13.57
N LEU A 308 -0.99 13.55 14.69
CA LEU A 308 -1.93 13.14 15.73
C LEU A 308 -1.90 14.03 16.98
N ASP A 309 -1.20 15.18 16.96
CA ASP A 309 -1.20 16.13 18.08
C ASP A 309 -2.46 17.01 18.03
N PRO A 310 -3.36 16.96 19.05
CA PRO A 310 -4.56 17.80 19.10
C PRO A 310 -4.29 19.31 18.98
N LYS A 311 -3.08 19.79 19.31
CA LYS A 311 -2.70 21.20 19.16
C LYS A 311 -2.68 21.65 17.70
N THR A 312 -2.52 20.73 16.75
CA THR A 312 -2.52 21.03 15.32
C THR A 312 -3.93 21.23 14.75
N ALA A 313 -4.97 20.79 15.46
CA ALA A 313 -6.34 20.67 14.92
C ALA A 313 -6.91 21.98 14.34
N VAL A 314 -6.67 23.12 14.98
CA VAL A 314 -7.16 24.42 14.49
C VAL A 314 -6.55 24.76 13.13
N THR A 315 -5.25 24.54 12.96
CA THR A 315 -4.58 24.81 11.68
C THR A 315 -4.87 23.74 10.64
N VAL A 316 -4.91 22.45 11.02
CA VAL A 316 -5.32 21.36 10.11
C VAL A 316 -6.69 21.64 9.50
N LYS A 317 -7.69 22.01 10.31
CA LYS A 317 -9.03 22.34 9.81
C LYS A 317 -9.03 23.50 8.82
N ARG A 318 -8.29 24.56 9.11
CA ARG A 318 -8.16 25.73 8.22
C ARG A 318 -7.47 25.39 6.89
N ILE A 319 -6.50 24.46 6.90
CA ILE A 319 -5.88 23.96 5.68
C ILE A 319 -6.87 23.05 4.92
N ALA A 320 -7.56 22.15 5.62
CA ALA A 320 -8.53 21.22 5.05
C ALA A 320 -9.70 21.92 4.33
N GLU A 321 -10.09 23.12 4.79
CA GLU A 321 -11.03 24.00 4.09
C GLU A 321 -10.57 24.39 2.67
N LYS A 322 -9.26 24.44 2.42
CA LYS A 322 -8.67 24.78 1.11
C LYS A 322 -8.40 23.53 0.28
N LYS A 323 -7.88 22.47 0.92
CA LYS A 323 -7.51 21.22 0.25
C LYS A 323 -7.58 20.03 1.22
N PRO A 324 -8.26 18.93 0.87
CA PRO A 324 -8.36 17.77 1.74
C PRO A 324 -7.01 17.19 2.15
N LEU A 325 -6.93 16.71 3.39
CA LEU A 325 -5.73 16.13 3.96
C LEU A 325 -5.92 14.65 4.30
N VAL A 326 -4.93 13.83 3.98
CA VAL A 326 -4.96 12.38 4.17
C VAL A 326 -3.77 11.92 5.01
N ILE A 327 -3.99 11.00 5.96
CA ILE A 327 -2.90 10.32 6.66
C ILE A 327 -2.44 9.06 5.92
N ASP A 328 -1.13 8.82 5.89
CA ASP A 328 -0.51 7.59 5.39
C ASP A 328 0.37 7.00 6.50
N GLU A 329 1.59 7.49 6.69
CA GLU A 329 2.51 6.99 7.69
C GLU A 329 1.97 7.03 9.13
N ALA A 330 1.15 8.02 9.48
CA ALA A 330 0.55 8.14 10.81
C ALA A 330 -0.58 7.13 11.07
N ASP A 331 -1.06 6.44 10.03
CA ASP A 331 -2.04 5.35 10.15
C ASP A 331 -1.36 4.05 10.61
N GLY A 332 -0.69 4.06 11.76
CA GLY A 332 0.07 2.94 12.31
C GLY A 332 -0.75 1.96 13.16
N ARG A 333 -1.93 2.39 13.65
CA ARG A 333 -2.80 1.62 14.55
C ARG A 333 -4.27 1.73 14.17
N THR A 334 -5.10 0.83 14.65
CA THR A 334 -6.52 0.73 14.27
C THR A 334 -7.35 1.98 14.56
N THR A 335 -6.98 2.77 15.57
CA THR A 335 -7.70 4.01 15.93
C THR A 335 -7.14 5.28 15.26
N ALA A 336 -6.02 5.19 14.54
CA ALA A 336 -5.30 6.38 14.05
C ALA A 336 -6.15 7.25 13.12
N PHE A 337 -6.91 6.63 12.19
CA PHE A 337 -7.79 7.38 11.31
C PHE A 337 -8.92 8.09 12.06
N ARG A 338 -9.52 7.41 13.05
CA ARG A 338 -10.56 8.00 13.89
C ARG A 338 -10.06 9.25 14.60
N GLU A 339 -8.85 9.19 15.15
CA GLU A 339 -8.21 10.30 15.86
C GLU A 339 -7.82 11.44 14.90
N ALA A 340 -7.28 11.12 13.72
CA ALA A 340 -6.97 12.11 12.69
C ALA A 340 -8.23 12.84 12.19
N PHE A 341 -9.36 12.14 12.10
CA PHE A 341 -10.64 12.77 11.75
C PHE A 341 -11.06 13.84 12.76
N ASP A 342 -10.86 13.63 14.08
CA ASP A 342 -11.15 14.63 15.12
C ASP A 342 -10.25 15.88 15.00
N ILE A 343 -9.00 15.67 14.57
CA ILE A 343 -8.03 16.74 14.32
C ILE A 343 -8.43 17.57 13.10
N GLY A 344 -9.03 16.95 12.09
CA GLY A 344 -9.52 17.62 10.88
C GLY A 344 -9.04 17.03 9.57
N TYR A 345 -8.43 15.84 9.58
CA TYR A 345 -8.12 15.11 8.35
C TYR A 345 -9.38 14.52 7.73
N ASP A 346 -9.36 14.38 6.40
CA ASP A 346 -10.51 14.00 5.57
C ASP A 346 -10.38 12.56 5.05
N GLY A 347 -9.22 11.92 5.23
CA GLY A 347 -9.07 10.53 4.80
C GLY A 347 -7.83 9.84 5.34
N CYS A 348 -7.73 8.56 5.02
CA CYS A 348 -6.53 7.77 5.20
C CYS A 348 -6.25 6.87 4.00
N SER A 349 -5.00 6.45 3.86
CA SER A 349 -4.61 5.50 2.82
C SER A 349 -5.04 4.06 3.16
N HIS A 350 -5.50 3.32 2.15
CA HIS A 350 -5.46 1.86 2.13
C HIS A 350 -4.11 1.40 1.57
N LYS A 351 -3.46 0.49 2.30
CA LYS A 351 -2.38 -0.37 1.81
C LYS A 351 -2.56 -1.74 2.45
N ASN A 352 -2.47 -2.82 1.69
CA ASN A 352 -2.54 -4.17 2.26
C ASN A 352 -1.52 -4.41 3.38
N CYS A 353 -0.33 -3.82 3.23
CA CYS A 353 0.75 -3.90 4.20
C CYS A 353 0.43 -3.21 5.55
N LYS A 354 -0.71 -2.53 5.69
CA LYS A 354 -1.17 -1.93 6.97
C LYS A 354 -2.30 -2.71 7.63
N GLY A 355 -2.81 -3.73 6.95
CA GLY A 355 -3.95 -4.51 7.39
C GLY A 355 -5.22 -4.19 6.59
N VAL A 356 -5.80 -5.25 6.06
CA VAL A 356 -7.07 -5.25 5.32
C VAL A 356 -8.24 -5.11 6.27
N PHE A 357 -8.21 -5.76 7.45
CA PHE A 357 -9.26 -5.55 8.45
C PHE A 357 -9.31 -4.08 8.87
N LYS A 358 -8.16 -3.47 9.15
CA LYS A 358 -8.09 -2.03 9.45
C LYS A 358 -8.68 -1.18 8.31
N SER A 359 -8.38 -1.53 7.07
CA SER A 359 -8.92 -0.81 5.91
C SER A 359 -10.44 -0.94 5.77
N LEU A 360 -10.99 -2.12 6.05
CA LEU A 360 -12.44 -2.35 6.07
C LEU A 360 -13.12 -1.58 7.22
N LEU A 361 -12.47 -1.48 8.38
CA LEU A 361 -12.94 -0.68 9.51
C LEU A 361 -12.89 0.83 9.19
N ASN A 362 -11.82 1.31 8.57
CA ASN A 362 -11.70 2.69 8.13
C ASN A 362 -12.75 3.03 7.05
N TRP A 363 -13.07 2.09 6.15
CA TRP A 363 -14.17 2.25 5.19
C TRP A 363 -15.53 2.39 5.88
N ALA A 364 -15.76 1.59 6.93
CA ALA A 364 -16.95 1.72 7.77
C ALA A 364 -17.00 3.06 8.50
N LEU A 365 -15.87 3.60 8.95
CA LEU A 365 -15.76 4.95 9.50
C LEU A 365 -16.08 6.04 8.46
N CYS A 366 -15.55 5.95 7.23
CA CYS A 366 -15.91 6.87 6.15
C CYS A 366 -17.43 6.95 5.96
N HIS A 367 -18.08 5.79 5.80
CA HIS A 367 -19.55 5.74 5.68
C HIS A 367 -20.28 6.27 6.92
N HIS A 368 -19.77 6.01 8.12
CA HIS A 368 -20.37 6.57 9.32
C HIS A 368 -20.27 8.11 9.34
N PHE A 369 -19.11 8.68 9.03
CA PHE A 369 -18.90 10.12 9.03
C PHE A 369 -19.66 10.83 7.91
N GLU A 370 -19.71 10.27 6.70
CA GLU A 370 -20.53 10.81 5.61
C GLU A 370 -22.03 10.88 5.98
N ASN A 371 -22.52 9.94 6.80
CA ASN A 371 -23.92 9.90 7.23
C ASN A 371 -24.21 10.74 8.49
N THR A 372 -23.18 11.17 9.22
CA THR A 372 -23.31 11.88 10.51
C THR A 372 -22.74 13.28 10.50
N THR A 373 -22.04 13.65 9.42
CA THR A 373 -21.40 14.94 9.22
C THR A 373 -21.57 15.40 7.77
N GLU A 374 -21.31 16.68 7.49
CA GLU A 374 -21.31 17.22 6.12
C GLU A 374 -19.91 17.16 5.46
N ARG A 375 -18.96 16.47 6.09
CA ARG A 375 -17.58 16.36 5.58
C ARG A 375 -17.48 15.21 4.59
N GLU A 376 -16.81 15.45 3.47
CA GLU A 376 -16.37 14.38 2.59
C GLU A 376 -15.25 13.60 3.29
N VAL A 377 -15.42 12.28 3.41
CA VAL A 377 -14.45 11.43 4.11
C VAL A 377 -14.17 10.18 3.29
N PHE A 378 -12.91 9.90 2.99
CA PHE A 378 -12.57 8.88 2.00
C PHE A 378 -11.33 8.06 2.32
N LEU A 379 -11.22 6.93 1.61
CA LEU A 379 -9.99 6.15 1.52
C LEU A 379 -9.33 6.37 0.16
N THR A 380 -8.00 6.43 0.16
CA THR A 380 -7.21 6.44 -1.08
C THR A 380 -6.35 5.19 -1.19
N GLY A 381 -6.28 4.58 -2.38
CA GLY A 381 -5.43 3.41 -2.60
C GLY A 381 -3.98 3.82 -2.84
N GLU A 382 -3.09 3.48 -1.91
CA GLU A 382 -1.66 3.80 -2.01
C GLU A 382 -0.80 2.54 -2.20
N ASP A 383 0.46 2.71 -2.62
CA ASP A 383 1.32 1.58 -2.98
C ASP A 383 2.50 1.40 -2.01
N LEU A 384 3.00 0.17 -1.93
CA LEU A 384 4.30 -0.14 -1.33
C LEU A 384 5.27 -0.70 -2.38
N SER A 385 5.20 -0.17 -3.60
CA SER A 385 5.86 -0.72 -4.80
C SER A 385 5.46 -2.18 -5.02
N ASN A 386 4.15 -2.45 -4.99
CA ASN A 386 3.58 -3.78 -5.11
C ASN A 386 4.01 -4.44 -6.42
N MET A 387 4.56 -5.64 -6.28
CA MET A 387 4.98 -6.48 -7.39
C MET A 387 4.09 -7.70 -7.49
N SER A 388 4.02 -8.26 -8.70
CA SER A 388 3.35 -9.54 -8.93
C SER A 388 4.08 -10.66 -8.16
N ILE A 389 3.45 -11.76 -7.77
CA ILE A 389 2.06 -12.13 -8.01
C ILE A 389 1.20 -11.61 -6.85
N ILE A 390 1.46 -12.11 -5.65
CA ILE A 390 0.57 -11.94 -4.49
C ILE A 390 0.38 -10.49 -4.03
N PRO A 391 1.43 -9.66 -3.78
CA PRO A 391 1.23 -8.30 -3.26
C PRO A 391 0.31 -7.46 -4.16
N LEU A 392 0.63 -7.39 -5.46
CA LEU A 392 -0.15 -6.61 -6.42
C LEU A 392 -1.58 -7.16 -6.61
N HIS A 393 -1.73 -8.49 -6.67
CA HIS A 393 -3.05 -9.09 -6.91
C HIS A 393 -3.99 -8.90 -5.72
N GLN A 394 -3.49 -9.13 -4.51
CA GLN A 394 -4.27 -8.88 -3.29
C GLN A 394 -4.65 -7.41 -3.15
N ASP A 395 -3.78 -6.49 -3.58
CA ASP A 395 -4.06 -5.05 -3.46
C ASP A 395 -5.23 -4.66 -4.35
N PHE A 396 -5.24 -5.08 -5.62
CA PHE A 396 -6.39 -4.84 -6.51
C PHE A 396 -7.67 -5.55 -6.05
N ALA A 397 -7.56 -6.76 -5.48
CA ALA A 397 -8.72 -7.44 -4.91
C ALA A 397 -9.33 -6.66 -3.74
N ALA A 398 -8.48 -6.11 -2.84
CA ALA A 398 -8.91 -5.28 -1.72
C ALA A 398 -9.53 -3.95 -2.17
N LEU A 399 -8.86 -3.23 -3.08
CA LEU A 399 -9.37 -2.00 -3.67
C LEU A 399 -10.73 -2.20 -4.36
N GLY A 400 -10.94 -3.37 -4.98
CA GLY A 400 -12.20 -3.74 -5.60
C GLY A 400 -13.37 -3.81 -4.61
N VAL A 401 -13.11 -4.32 -3.40
CA VAL A 401 -14.08 -4.37 -2.30
C VAL A 401 -14.33 -2.99 -1.71
N LEU A 402 -13.27 -2.21 -1.52
CA LEU A 402 -13.34 -0.83 -1.01
C LEU A 402 -13.88 0.18 -2.03
N ASN A 403 -14.22 -0.27 -3.24
CA ASN A 403 -14.74 0.54 -4.34
C ASN A 403 -13.87 1.76 -4.73
N ILE A 404 -12.55 1.69 -4.48
CA ILE A 404 -11.62 2.78 -4.80
C ILE A 404 -11.35 2.80 -6.31
N SER A 405 -11.55 3.94 -6.96
CA SER A 405 -11.53 4.04 -8.44
C SER A 405 -10.15 4.28 -9.06
N HIS A 406 -9.21 4.83 -8.29
CA HIS A 406 -7.83 5.05 -8.70
C HIS A 406 -6.87 4.73 -7.57
N CYS A 407 -5.65 4.32 -7.91
CA CYS A 407 -4.66 3.93 -6.91
C CYS A 407 -3.24 4.24 -7.36
N GLU A 408 -2.38 4.59 -6.40
CA GLU A 408 -0.94 4.65 -6.64
C GLU A 408 -0.44 3.29 -7.14
N ARG A 409 0.39 3.28 -8.20
CA ARG A 409 1.14 2.10 -8.61
C ARG A 409 2.50 2.48 -9.17
N ASN A 410 3.54 1.96 -8.55
CA ASN A 410 4.92 2.31 -8.87
C ASN A 410 5.79 1.08 -9.13
N GLY A 411 5.50 -0.06 -8.50
CA GLY A 411 6.31 -1.26 -8.65
C GLY A 411 6.54 -1.66 -10.12
N HIS A 412 5.48 -1.59 -10.94
CA HIS A 412 5.54 -1.92 -12.37
C HIS A 412 6.22 -0.86 -13.26
N HIS A 413 6.42 0.36 -12.75
CA HIS A 413 7.17 1.41 -13.45
C HIS A 413 8.69 1.26 -13.21
N TYR A 414 9.10 0.78 -12.03
CA TYR A 414 10.51 0.61 -11.65
C TYR A 414 11.04 -0.80 -11.91
N GLY A 415 10.20 -1.81 -11.73
CA GLY A 415 10.49 -3.20 -12.09
C GLY A 415 10.35 -3.43 -13.59
N TYR A 416 11.22 -4.27 -14.16
CA TYR A 416 11.09 -4.66 -15.57
C TYR A 416 10.08 -5.80 -15.71
N GLY A 417 8.80 -5.44 -15.87
CA GLY A 417 7.71 -6.38 -16.11
C GLY A 417 7.64 -7.50 -15.07
N LEU A 418 7.52 -8.74 -15.54
CA LEU A 418 7.53 -9.96 -14.72
C LEU A 418 8.91 -10.64 -14.63
N SER A 419 10.00 -9.92 -14.86
CA SER A 419 11.36 -10.49 -14.93
C SER A 419 11.83 -11.20 -13.66
N HIS A 420 11.24 -10.89 -12.50
CA HIS A 420 11.46 -11.57 -11.22
C HIS A 420 10.73 -12.91 -11.07
N LEU A 421 9.88 -13.28 -12.03
CA LEU A 421 9.16 -14.55 -12.05
C LEU A 421 9.89 -15.60 -12.90
N ASN A 422 9.78 -16.87 -12.49
CA ASN A 422 10.31 -17.96 -13.30
C ASN A 422 9.40 -18.24 -14.52
N ARG A 423 9.89 -19.02 -15.50
CA ARG A 423 9.14 -19.31 -16.73
C ARG A 423 7.79 -19.99 -16.48
N GLY A 424 7.69 -20.84 -15.46
CA GLY A 424 6.44 -21.51 -15.09
C GLY A 424 5.42 -20.54 -14.54
N GLU A 425 5.85 -19.65 -13.64
CA GLU A 425 5.03 -18.58 -13.08
C GLU A 425 4.51 -17.63 -14.17
N LYS A 426 5.39 -17.15 -15.08
CA LYS A 426 4.98 -16.29 -16.20
C LYS A 426 3.90 -16.94 -17.07
N ARG A 427 4.02 -18.25 -17.36
CA ARG A 427 3.01 -18.99 -18.11
C ARG A 427 1.67 -19.08 -17.38
N ARG A 428 1.67 -19.35 -16.07
CA ARG A 428 0.44 -19.39 -15.28
C ARG A 428 -0.22 -18.01 -15.18
N VAL A 429 0.57 -16.97 -14.89
CA VAL A 429 0.09 -15.59 -14.78
C VAL A 429 -0.53 -15.13 -16.10
N SER A 430 0.19 -15.28 -17.22
CA SER A 430 -0.32 -14.87 -18.53
C SER A 430 -1.57 -15.64 -18.99
N LYS A 431 -1.68 -16.92 -18.62
CA LYS A 431 -2.88 -17.72 -18.90
C LYS A 431 -4.07 -17.30 -18.06
N ASN A 432 -3.88 -17.12 -16.76
CA ASN A 432 -4.96 -16.91 -15.81
C ASN A 432 -5.39 -15.44 -15.68
N HIS A 433 -4.52 -14.49 -16.07
CA HIS A 433 -4.70 -13.06 -15.84
C HIS A 433 -4.41 -12.24 -17.12
N SER A 434 -4.97 -12.67 -18.25
CA SER A 434 -4.81 -12.00 -19.56
C SER A 434 -5.53 -10.64 -19.66
N ASP A 435 -6.46 -10.38 -18.73
CA ASP A 435 -7.05 -9.07 -18.47
C ASP A 435 -6.04 -8.10 -17.82
N LEU A 436 -5.19 -8.61 -16.92
CA LEU A 436 -4.26 -7.82 -16.12
C LEU A 436 -2.86 -7.69 -16.74
N TYR A 437 -2.42 -8.65 -17.55
CA TYR A 437 -1.08 -8.65 -18.14
C TYR A 437 -1.11 -8.74 -19.66
N GLN A 438 -0.15 -8.07 -20.28
CA GLN A 438 0.10 -8.14 -21.72
C GLN A 438 1.55 -8.50 -22.01
N LYS A 439 1.77 -9.19 -23.13
CA LYS A 439 3.11 -9.54 -23.61
C LYS A 439 3.67 -8.39 -24.45
N ARG A 440 4.92 -7.99 -24.20
CA ARG A 440 5.70 -7.06 -25.03
C ARG A 440 7.10 -7.63 -25.22
N GLY A 441 7.48 -7.90 -26.48
CA GLY A 441 8.70 -8.67 -26.75
C GLY A 441 8.64 -10.05 -26.09
N ASP A 442 9.66 -10.39 -25.31
CA ASP A 442 9.75 -11.68 -24.58
C ASP A 442 9.32 -11.60 -23.12
N GLU A 443 8.81 -10.44 -22.68
CA GLU A 443 8.41 -10.20 -21.29
C GLU A 443 6.91 -9.86 -21.18
N TYR A 444 6.38 -10.00 -19.97
CA TYR A 444 5.01 -9.62 -19.61
C TYR A 444 5.02 -8.39 -18.71
N PHE A 445 4.07 -7.50 -18.93
CA PHE A 445 3.92 -6.25 -18.19
C PHE A 445 2.47 -6.08 -17.75
N LEU A 446 2.27 -5.26 -16.72
CA LEU A 446 0.93 -4.81 -16.35
C LEU A 446 0.27 -4.17 -17.56
N ARG A 447 -0.97 -4.59 -17.86
CA ARG A 447 -1.74 -4.09 -18.99
C ARG A 447 -2.44 -2.81 -18.58
N ILE A 448 -1.90 -1.68 -19.03
CA ILE A 448 -2.49 -0.36 -18.81
C ILE A 448 -2.99 0.16 -20.16
N GLU A 449 -4.29 0.42 -20.23
CA GLU A 449 -4.96 0.95 -21.41
C GLU A 449 -5.76 2.18 -21.01
N ASN A 450 -5.49 3.33 -21.62
CA ASN A 450 -6.14 4.61 -21.29
C ASN A 450 -6.08 4.93 -19.79
N GLY A 451 -4.91 4.68 -19.19
CA GLY A 451 -4.61 4.91 -17.79
C GLY A 451 -5.29 3.94 -16.83
N GLN A 452 -5.90 2.85 -17.33
CA GLN A 452 -6.63 1.90 -16.52
C GLN A 452 -6.06 0.49 -16.59
N VAL A 453 -6.16 -0.23 -15.48
CA VAL A 453 -5.97 -1.69 -15.41
C VAL A 453 -7.30 -2.41 -15.23
N ARG A 454 -7.35 -3.67 -15.69
CA ARG A 454 -8.50 -4.57 -15.56
C ARG A 454 -8.12 -5.77 -14.72
N THR A 455 -9.01 -6.17 -13.80
CA THR A 455 -8.70 -7.15 -12.75
C THR A 455 -9.83 -8.14 -12.50
N GLU A 456 -10.70 -8.38 -13.48
CA GLU A 456 -11.81 -9.33 -13.37
C GLU A 456 -11.32 -10.73 -12.92
N SER A 457 -10.15 -11.16 -13.41
CA SER A 457 -9.57 -12.47 -13.08
C SER A 457 -9.16 -12.64 -11.63
N LEU A 458 -9.03 -11.55 -10.86
CA LEU A 458 -8.62 -11.59 -9.45
C LEU A 458 -9.78 -11.92 -8.50
N HIS A 459 -11.02 -11.77 -8.94
CA HIS A 459 -12.23 -11.98 -8.12
C HIS A 459 -12.73 -13.43 -8.19
N GLN A 460 -11.80 -14.36 -8.02
CA GLN A 460 -12.03 -15.81 -7.90
C GLN A 460 -11.87 -16.26 -6.44
N THR A 461 -12.14 -17.54 -6.16
CA THR A 461 -11.93 -18.16 -4.85
C THR A 461 -10.58 -17.79 -4.23
N GLY A 462 -10.62 -17.41 -2.95
CA GLY A 462 -9.46 -16.87 -2.23
C GLY A 462 -9.40 -15.35 -2.29
N PHE A 463 -8.25 -14.81 -1.91
CA PHE A 463 -7.98 -13.38 -1.88
C PHE A 463 -6.96 -13.02 -2.96
N GLY A 464 -7.43 -12.85 -4.20
CA GLY A 464 -6.61 -12.41 -5.34
C GLY A 464 -5.50 -13.39 -5.74
N SER A 465 -5.40 -14.56 -5.12
CA SER A 465 -4.21 -15.42 -5.16
C SER A 465 -4.38 -16.66 -6.04
N HIS A 466 -5.30 -16.63 -7.02
CA HIS A 466 -5.62 -17.78 -7.87
C HIS A 466 -4.36 -18.43 -8.49
N THR A 467 -3.39 -17.60 -8.89
CA THR A 467 -2.06 -18.06 -9.26
C THR A 467 -1.12 -17.99 -8.06
N LEU A 468 -0.56 -19.13 -7.65
CA LEU A 468 0.40 -19.19 -6.55
C LEU A 468 1.86 -19.08 -7.03
N PRO A 469 2.75 -18.51 -6.18
CA PRO A 469 4.19 -18.59 -6.37
C PRO A 469 4.67 -20.04 -6.47
N ASP A 470 5.73 -20.24 -7.23
CA ASP A 470 6.49 -21.49 -7.17
C ASP A 470 7.34 -21.51 -5.90
N TRP A 471 6.80 -22.09 -4.83
CA TRP A 471 7.43 -22.10 -3.50
C TRP A 471 8.83 -22.73 -3.51
N ASN A 472 9.09 -23.70 -4.40
CA ASN A 472 10.40 -24.35 -4.52
C ASN A 472 11.47 -23.45 -5.17
N ALA A 473 11.06 -22.37 -5.83
CA ALA A 473 11.95 -21.39 -6.42
C ALA A 473 12.23 -20.18 -5.49
N LEU A 474 11.65 -20.18 -4.29
CA LEU A 474 11.84 -19.12 -3.30
C LEU A 474 12.87 -19.52 -2.24
N VAL A 475 13.44 -18.53 -1.55
CA VAL A 475 14.41 -18.74 -0.47
C VAL A 475 13.67 -18.71 0.86
N PRO A 476 13.78 -19.73 1.74
CA PRO A 476 13.28 -19.64 3.10
C PRO A 476 13.83 -18.41 3.84
N LEU A 477 13.03 -17.78 4.71
CA LEU A 477 13.44 -16.55 5.40
C LEU A 477 14.72 -16.73 6.23
N GLU A 478 14.86 -17.87 6.90
CA GLU A 478 16.03 -18.24 7.70
C GLU A 478 17.33 -18.28 6.87
N ASP A 479 17.27 -18.89 5.69
CA ASP A 479 18.39 -18.96 4.75
C ASP A 479 18.74 -17.56 4.21
N TRP A 480 17.73 -16.74 3.94
CA TRP A 480 17.96 -15.38 3.47
C TRP A 480 18.64 -14.51 4.54
N ARG A 481 18.16 -14.54 5.79
CA ARG A 481 18.77 -13.84 6.93
C ARG A 481 20.24 -14.23 7.10
N ALA A 482 20.53 -15.53 7.08
CA ALA A 482 21.90 -16.03 7.18
C ALA A 482 22.79 -15.51 6.04
N SER A 483 22.25 -15.37 4.83
CA SER A 483 22.98 -14.86 3.66
C SER A 483 23.25 -13.36 3.68
N GLU A 484 22.33 -12.56 4.22
CA GLU A 484 22.47 -11.09 4.31
C GLU A 484 23.26 -10.65 5.56
N LYS A 485 23.51 -11.55 6.52
CA LYS A 485 24.06 -11.24 7.85
C LYS A 485 23.19 -10.25 8.64
N VAL A 486 21.87 -10.37 8.50
CA VAL A 486 20.86 -9.50 9.12
C VAL A 486 20.16 -10.17 10.28
#